data_AF-A0A7C1J7E0-F1
#
_entry.id   AF-A0A7C1J7E0-F1
#
_cell.length_a   1.000
_cell.length_b   1.000
_cell.length_c   1.000
_cell.angle_alpha   90.00
_cell.angle_beta   90.00
_cell.angle_gamma   90.00
#
_symmetry.space_group_name_H-M   'P 1'
#
loop_
_entity.id
_entity.type
_entity.pdbx_description
1 polymer ?
#
loop_
_entity_poly.entity_id
_entity_poly.type
_entity_poly.pdbx_seq_one_letter_code
_entity_poly.pdbx_strand_id
1 'polypeptide(L)' 'MECEIQKNLNRCTCTYDPCSKKGKCCECLSYHWSRRELPGCLFPPEAERTYDRSLKRFIEAWKKVLNV' A
#
# COMPACT_ATOMS: atom_id res chain seq x y z
N MET A 1 2.28 9.17 -19.22
CA MET A 1 1.86 7.76 -19.31
C MET A 1 0.45 7.67 -18.74
N GLU A 2 -0.45 6.98 -19.44
CA GLU A 2 -1.82 6.77 -18.96
C GLU A 2 -1.87 5.72 -17.85
N CYS A 3 -2.77 5.88 -16.88
CA CYS A 3 -2.89 4.97 -15.74
C CYS A 3 -3.87 3.82 -16.05
N GLU A 4 -3.42 2.57 -15.96
CA GLU A 4 -4.28 1.38 -16.12
C GLU A 4 -5.09 1.09 -14.83
N ILE A 5 -6.02 1.99 -14.46
CA ILE A 5 -6.76 1.95 -13.18
C ILE A 5 -7.45 0.59 -12.96
N GLN A 6 -8.16 0.07 -13.95
CA GLN A 6 -8.91 -1.19 -13.82
C GLN A 6 -8.00 -2.38 -13.50
N LYS A 7 -6.84 -2.46 -14.16
CA LYS A 7 -5.83 -3.49 -13.89
C LYS A 7 -5.20 -3.32 -12.51
N ASN A 8 -4.96 -2.08 -12.09
CA ASN A 8 -4.40 -1.78 -10.77
C ASN A 8 -5.39 -2.09 -9.64
N LEU A 9 -6.70 -1.92 -9.85
CA LEU A 9 -7.73 -2.26 -8.86
C LEU A 9 -7.66 -3.74 -8.49
N ASN A 10 -7.39 -4.64 -9.45
CA ASN A 10 -7.23 -6.07 -9.19
C ASN A 10 -6.02 -6.40 -8.27
N ARG A 11 -5.05 -5.49 -8.14
CA ARG A 11 -3.87 -5.64 -7.29
C ARG A 11 -3.91 -4.76 -6.03
N CYS A 12 -4.90 -3.89 -5.92
CA CYS A 12 -4.99 -2.94 -4.82
C CYS A 12 -5.58 -3.63 -3.60
N THR A 13 -4.78 -3.85 -2.56
CA THR A 13 -5.23 -4.45 -1.29
C THR A 13 -5.62 -3.41 -0.24
N CYS A 14 -5.70 -2.12 -0.60
CA CYS A 14 -6.05 -1.05 0.34
C CYS A 14 -7.43 -1.32 0.96
N THR A 15 -7.44 -1.64 2.25
CA THR A 15 -8.64 -2.00 3.02
C THR A 15 -9.45 -0.78 3.45
N TYR A 16 -8.88 0.43 3.34
CA TYR A 16 -9.59 1.67 3.66
C TYR A 16 -10.65 2.01 2.61
N ASP A 17 -11.92 1.94 3.01
CA ASP A 17 -13.09 2.08 2.13
C ASP A 17 -13.85 3.39 2.36
N PRO A 18 -13.16 4.51 2.15
CA PRO A 18 -13.61 5.53 1.19
C PRO A 18 -12.43 6.06 0.33
N CYS A 19 -11.40 5.24 0.11
CA CYS A 19 -10.17 5.70 -0.54
C CYS A 19 -10.37 6.10 -2.02
N SER A 20 -10.31 7.40 -2.31
CA SER A 20 -10.43 7.97 -3.66
C SER A 20 -9.24 7.70 -4.60
N LYS A 21 -8.17 7.09 -4.09
CA LYS A 21 -6.92 6.79 -4.82
C LYS A 21 -6.77 5.30 -5.20
N LYS A 22 -7.76 4.45 -4.92
CA LYS A 22 -7.72 3.02 -5.30
C LYS A 22 -7.49 2.89 -6.81
N GLY A 23 -6.54 2.04 -7.21
CA GLY A 23 -6.13 1.85 -8.60
C GLY A 23 -5.29 2.98 -9.22
N LYS A 24 -5.21 4.16 -8.60
CA LYS A 24 -4.39 5.29 -9.06
C LYS A 24 -3.01 5.27 -8.40
N CYS A 25 -2.16 4.32 -8.79
CA CYS A 25 -0.91 4.01 -8.09
C CYS A 25 0.03 5.21 -7.86
N CYS A 26 0.20 6.10 -8.85
CA CYS A 26 1.06 7.29 -8.71
C CYS A 26 0.52 8.27 -7.66
N GLU A 27 -0.80 8.52 -7.64
CA GLU A 27 -1.44 9.37 -6.62
C GLU A 27 -1.41 8.72 -5.24
N CYS A 28 -1.65 7.41 -5.17
CA CYS A 28 -1.61 6.63 -3.93
C CYS A 28 -0.20 6.68 -3.30
N LEU A 29 0.83 6.43 -4.11
CA LEU A 29 2.22 6.49 -3.67
C LEU A 29 2.60 7.90 -3.21
N SER A 30 2.29 8.92 -4.01
CA SER A 30 2.61 10.32 -3.66
C SER A 30 1.95 10.75 -2.35
N TYR A 31 0.69 10.35 -2.13
CA TYR A 31 -0.05 10.67 -0.90
C TYR A 31 0.52 9.98 0.34
N HIS A 32 0.84 8.69 0.27
CA HIS A 32 1.41 7.98 1.42
C HIS A 32 2.85 8.41 1.69
N TRP A 33 3.64 8.63 0.62
CA TRP A 33 5.03 9.04 0.75
C TRP A 33 5.20 10.40 1.43
N SER A 34 4.31 11.36 1.15
CA SER A 34 4.32 12.68 1.83
C SER A 34 4.08 12.58 3.35
N ARG A 35 3.53 11.45 3.82
CA ARG A 35 3.27 11.14 5.23
C ARG A 35 4.28 10.16 5.83
N ARG A 36 5.36 9.83 5.10
CA ARG A 36 6.34 8.78 5.44
C ARG A 36 5.67 7.40 5.64
N GLU A 37 4.68 7.13 4.80
CA GLU A 37 3.96 5.87 4.71
C GLU A 37 4.14 5.23 3.33
N LEU A 38 3.68 3.98 3.18
CA LEU A 38 3.60 3.29 1.89
C LEU A 38 2.15 2.87 1.58
N PRO A 39 1.78 2.72 0.30
CA PRO A 39 0.50 2.13 -0.09
C PRO A 39 0.29 0.73 0.50
N GLY A 40 -0.94 0.43 0.91
CA GLY A 40 -1.28 -0.88 1.51
C GLY A 40 -1.00 -2.09 0.61
N CYS A 41 -1.02 -1.91 -0.71
CA CYS A 41 -0.64 -2.94 -1.68
C CYS A 41 0.84 -3.33 -1.67
N LEU A 42 1.67 -2.65 -0.88
CA LEU A 42 3.07 -3.01 -0.64
C LEU A 42 3.26 -3.80 0.66
N PHE A 43 2.21 -3.98 1.48
CA PHE A 43 2.28 -4.72 2.74
C PHE A 43 1.77 -6.15 2.55
N PRO A 44 2.33 -7.14 3.28
CA PRO A 44 1.71 -8.45 3.42
C PRO A 44 0.27 -8.34 3.97
N PRO A 45 -0.65 -9.25 3.61
CA PRO A 45 -2.06 -9.14 4.00
C PRO A 45 -2.29 -8.98 5.50
N GLU A 46 -1.52 -9.67 6.33
CA GLU A 46 -1.60 -9.63 7.79
C GLU A 46 -1.13 -8.28 8.35
N ALA A 47 -0.16 -7.64 7.68
CA ALA A 47 0.31 -6.32 8.06
C ALA A 47 -0.65 -5.21 7.61
N GLU A 48 -1.19 -5.29 6.38
CA GLU A 48 -2.16 -4.29 5.89
C GLU A 48 -3.44 -4.24 6.74
N ARG A 49 -3.88 -5.37 7.29
CA ARG A 49 -5.04 -5.43 8.20
C ARG A 49 -4.86 -4.61 9.48
N THR A 50 -3.64 -4.24 9.87
CA THR A 50 -3.38 -3.39 11.05
C THR A 50 -3.45 -1.90 10.74
N TYR A 51 -3.60 -1.51 9.47
CA TYR A 51 -3.65 -0.11 8.99
C TYR A 51 -2.41 0.75 9.29
N ASP A 52 -1.39 0.18 9.93
CA ASP A 52 -0.11 0.84 10.15
C ASP A 52 0.72 0.80 8.87
N ARG A 53 0.63 1.89 8.11
CA ARG A 53 1.32 2.05 6.83
C ARG A 53 2.69 2.71 6.97
N SER A 54 3.24 2.80 8.19
CA SER A 54 4.55 3.41 8.42
C SER A 54 5.68 2.61 7.77
N LEU A 55 6.77 3.31 7.43
CA LEU A 55 8.00 2.67 6.94
C LEU A 55 8.55 1.64 7.94
N LYS A 56 8.42 1.90 9.24
CA LYS A 56 8.85 0.96 10.30
C LYS A 56 8.08 -0.35 10.19
N ARG A 57 6.74 -0.28 10.13
CA ARG A 57 5.90 -1.46 10.00
C ARG A 57 6.17 -2.24 8.71
N PHE A 58 6.43 -1.54 7.61
CA PHE A 58 6.80 -2.15 6.33
C PHE A 58 8.07 -3.00 6.47
N ILE A 59 9.14 -2.42 7.04
CA ILE A 59 10.42 -3.11 7.23
C ILE A 59 10.24 -4.33 8.14
N GLU A 60 9.54 -4.19 9.26
CA GLU A 60 9.29 -5.29 10.20
C GLU A 60 8.49 -6.43 9.55
N ALA A 61 7.44 -6.10 8.80
CA ALA A 61 6.60 -7.09 8.13
C ALA A 61 7.39 -7.87 7.10
N TRP A 62 8.18 -7.20 6.25
CA TRP A 62 8.97 -7.87 5.22
C TRP A 62 10.18 -8.60 5.77
N LYS A 63 10.82 -8.10 6.83
CA LYS A 63 11.86 -8.83 7.55
C LYS A 63 11.35 -10.20 8.01
N LYS A 64 10.16 -10.23 8.60
CA LYS A 64 9.50 -11.48 9.03
C LYS A 64 9.14 -12.38 7.84
N VAL A 65 8.57 -11.82 6.77
CA VAL A 65 8.13 -12.61 5.61
C VAL A 65 9.31 -13.20 4.83
N LEU A 66 10.40 -12.44 4.67
CA LEU A 66 11.58 -12.86 3.92
C LEU A 66 12.57 -13.67 4.77
N ASN A 67 12.34 -13.77 6.08
CA ASN A 67 13.19 -14.48 7.04
C ASN A 67 14.65 -13.97 7.02
N VAL A 68 14.81 -12.64 7.03
CA VAL A 68 16.09 -11.91 7.06
C VAL A 68 16.25 -11.10 8.34
#